data_AF-A0A946UE06-F1
#
_entry.id   AF-A0A946UE06-F1
#
_cell.length_a   1.000
_cell.length_b   1.000
_cell.length_c   1.000
_cell.angle_alpha   90.00
_cell.angle_beta   90.00
_cell.angle_gamma   90.00
#
_symmetry.space_group_name_H-M   'P 1'
#
loop_
_entity.id
_entity.type
_entity.pdbx_description
1 polymer ?
#
loop_
_entity_poly.entity_id
_entity_poly.type
_entity_poly.pdbx_seq_one_letter_code
_entity_poly.pdbx_strand_id
1 'polypeptide(L)' 'MLSNISAVQLLIVLVIVLAIFGTKRLRTLGSDLGSAVKGFRSAVNDAEKEPAEQIGDQSKDADFDNTPAEEPSKENRG' A
#
# COMPACT_ATOMS: atom_id res chain seq x y z
N MET A 1 -15.06 20.18 27.16
CA MET A 1 -14.32 20.99 26.17
C MET A 1 -13.98 20.25 24.86
N LEU A 2 -14.29 18.95 24.72
CA LEU A 2 -14.06 18.18 23.47
C LEU A 2 -15.36 17.87 22.69
N SER A 3 -16.54 18.11 23.29
CA SER A 3 -17.86 17.79 22.72
C SER A 3 -18.31 18.72 21.57
N ASN A 4 -17.48 19.70 21.22
CA ASN A 4 -17.76 20.70 20.20
C ASN A 4 -17.25 20.31 18.80
N ILE A 5 -16.47 19.23 18.66
CA ILE A 5 -16.18 18.65 17.33
C ILE A 5 -17.37 17.78 16.93
N SER A 6 -18.40 18.42 16.40
CA SER A 6 -19.56 17.73 15.83
C SER A 6 -19.24 17.16 14.45
N ALA A 7 -19.97 16.13 14.03
CA ALA A 7 -19.82 15.51 12.71
C ALA A 7 -19.93 16.53 11.56
N VAL A 8 -20.74 17.59 11.73
CA VAL A 8 -20.91 18.67 10.75
C VAL A 8 -19.63 19.50 10.61
N GLN A 9 -18.92 19.78 11.71
CA GLN A 9 -17.67 20.52 11.66
C GLN A 9 -16.57 19.73 10.93
N LEU A 10 -16.51 18.42 11.12
CA LEU A 10 -15.59 17.55 10.38
C LEU A 10 -15.89 17.54 8.87
N LEU A 11 -17.17 17.56 8.47
CA LEU A 11 -17.54 17.68 7.06
C LEU A 11 -17.11 19.01 6.44
N ILE A 12 -17.29 20.13 7.14
CA ILE A 12 -16.87 21.45 6.65
C ILE A 12 -15.35 21.48 6.43
N VAL A 13 -14.58 20.97 7.40
CA VAL A 13 -13.11 20.88 7.27
C VAL A 13 -12.73 19.97 6.11
N LEU A 14 -13.39 18.83 5.94
CA LEU A 14 -13.14 17.92 4.82
C LEU A 14 -13.36 18.60 3.46
N VAL A 15 -14.43 19.38 3.31
CA VAL A 15 -14.71 20.14 2.07
C VAL A 15 -13.60 21.14 1.77
N ILE A 16 -13.11 21.87 2.79
CA ILE A 16 -12.00 22.82 2.61
C ILE A 16 -10.72 22.10 2.19
N VAL A 17 -10.38 20.98 2.83
CA VAL A 17 -9.20 20.17 2.46
C VAL A 17 -9.33 19.67 1.01
N LEU A 18 -10.50 19.18 0.62
CA LEU A 18 -10.77 18.75 -0.76
C LEU A 18 -10.66 19.90 -1.76
N ALA A 19 -11.05 21.12 -1.40
CA ALA A 19 -10.93 22.30 -2.25
C ALA A 19 -9.46 22.73 -2.44
N ILE A 20 -8.63 22.68 -1.39
CA ILE A 20 -7.21 23.06 -1.45
C ILE A 20 -6.39 22.03 -2.21
N PHE A 21 -6.53 20.75 -1.84
CA PHE A 21 -5.69 19.68 -2.38
C PHE A 21 -6.27 19.05 -3.65
N GLY A 22 -7.57 19.20 -3.89
CA GLY A 22 -8.30 18.52 -4.95
C GLY A 22 -8.55 17.04 -4.65
N THR A 23 -9.63 16.49 -5.22
CA THR A 23 -10.01 15.07 -5.04
C THR A 23 -9.01 14.09 -5.65
N LYS A 24 -8.27 14.51 -6.69
CA LYS A 24 -7.27 13.66 -7.37
C LYS A 24 -6.08 13.33 -6.47
N ARG A 25 -5.50 14.33 -5.80
CA ARG A 25 -4.36 14.12 -4.88
C ARG A 25 -4.77 13.32 -3.66
N LEU A 26 -5.95 13.61 -3.09
CA LEU A 26 -6.51 12.87 -1.96
C LEU A 26 -6.82 11.41 -2.32
N ARG A 27 -7.23 11.11 -3.55
CA ARG A 27 -7.47 9.73 -3.99
C ARG A 27 -6.17 8.93 -4.10
N THR A 28 -5.13 9.50 -4.71
CA THR A 28 -3.83 8.82 -4.83
C THR A 28 -3.23 8.57 -3.44
N LEU A 29 -3.11 9.62 -2.61
CA LEU A 29 -2.58 9.49 -1.25
C LEU A 29 -3.46 8.64 -0.34
N GLY A 30 -4.78 8.74 -0.48
CA GLY A 30 -5.74 7.96 0.31
C GLY A 30 -5.75 6.49 -0.07
N SER A 31 -5.44 6.12 -1.31
CA SER A 31 -5.29 4.72 -1.73
C SER A 31 -4.07 4.08 -1.06
N ASP A 32 -2.95 4.79 -1.03
CA ASP A 32 -1.69 4.29 -0.45
C ASP A 32 -1.78 4.20 1.07
N LEU A 33 -2.30 5.24 1.73
CA LEU A 33 -2.54 5.22 3.17
C LEU A 33 -3.65 4.22 3.55
N GLY A 34 -4.68 4.10 2.73
CA GLY A 34 -5.79 3.18 2.95
C GLY A 34 -5.38 1.73 2.87
N SER A 35 -4.49 1.36 1.94
CA SER A 35 -3.96 0.01 1.83
C SER A 35 -3.08 -0.36 3.03
N ALA A 36 -2.22 0.56 3.50
CA ALA A 36 -1.40 0.39 4.70
C ALA A 36 -2.26 0.22 5.96
N VAL A 37 -3.27 1.08 6.16
CA VAL A 37 -4.19 0.98 7.31
C VAL A 37 -5.04 -0.28 7.23
N LYS A 38 -5.43 -0.73 6.03
CA LYS A 38 -6.16 -1.99 5.84
C LYS A 38 -5.32 -3.19 6.28
N GLY A 39 -4.05 -3.25 5.87
CA GLY A 39 -3.13 -4.32 6.29
C GLY A 39 -2.90 -4.32 7.80
N PHE A 40 -2.72 -3.14 8.41
CA PHE A 40 -2.62 -3.00 9.86
C PHE A 40 -3.88 -3.49 10.59
N ARG A 41 -5.07 -3.06 10.13
CA ARG A 41 -6.33 -3.49 10.72
C ARG A 41 -6.53 -5.01 10.58
N SER A 42 -6.17 -5.60 9.45
CA SER A 42 -6.22 -7.06 9.28
C SER A 42 -5.30 -7.78 10.26
N ALA A 43 -4.03 -7.38 10.33
CA ALA A 43 -3.05 -8.00 11.24
C ALA A 43 -3.47 -7.93 12.71
N VAL A 44 -4.05 -6.80 13.15
CA VAL A 44 -4.58 -6.65 14.51
C VAL A 44 -5.78 -7.57 14.75
N ASN A 45 -6.73 -7.63 13.81
CA ASN A 45 -7.91 -8.51 13.95
C ASN A 45 -7.54 -10.00 13.89
N ASP A 46 -6.50 -10.37 13.14
CA ASP A 46 -6.02 -11.75 13.01
C ASP A 46 -5.22 -12.17 14.25
N ALA A 47 -4.43 -11.25 14.82
CA ALA A 47 -3.76 -11.46 16.11
C ALA A 47 -4.73 -11.62 17.29
N GLU A 48 -5.93 -11.04 17.20
CA GLU A 48 -6.99 -11.25 18.21
C GLU A 48 -7.72 -12.60 18.04
N LYS A 49 -7.58 -13.27 16.89
CA LYS A 49 -8.33 -14.49 16.54
C LYS A 49 -7.51 -15.78 16.54
N GLU A 50 -6.19 -15.71 16.41
CA GLU A 50 -5.33 -16.90 16.43
C GLU A 50 -4.36 -16.93 17.61
N PRO A 51 -4.24 -18.06 18.34
CA PRO A 51 -3.14 -18.26 19.26
C PRO A 51 -1.84 -18.48 18.46
N ALA A 52 -1.09 -17.41 18.27
CA ALA A 52 0.35 -17.35 17.98
C ALA A 52 0.98 -18.51 17.17
N GLU A 53 0.51 -18.82 15.96
CA GLU A 53 1.33 -19.56 14.98
C GLU A 53 1.12 -19.02 13.56
N GLN A 54 2.23 -18.89 12.82
CA GLN A 54 2.36 -18.65 11.37
C GLN A 54 2.33 -17.19 10.86
N ILE A 55 3.47 -16.50 10.99
CA ILE A 55 3.90 -15.54 9.96
C ILE A 55 4.68 -16.32 8.91
N GLY A 56 3.95 -16.85 7.94
CA GLY A 56 4.50 -17.48 6.73
C GLY A 56 4.85 -16.41 5.70
N ASP A 57 6.13 -16.40 5.32
CA ASP A 57 6.78 -15.60 4.29
C ASP A 57 5.91 -15.41 3.03
N GLN A 58 5.54 -14.16 2.75
CA GLN A 58 5.06 -13.73 1.43
C GLN A 58 5.95 -12.60 0.91
N SER A 59 7.26 -12.86 0.86
CA SER A 59 8.12 -12.23 -0.13
C SER A 59 7.75 -12.78 -1.52
N LYS A 60 6.76 -12.15 -2.17
CA LYS A 60 6.76 -12.14 -3.63
C LYS A 60 7.87 -11.20 -4.05
N ASP A 61 9.10 -11.71 -4.03
CA ASP A 61 10.24 -11.04 -4.64
C ASP A 61 9.91 -10.78 -6.11
N ALA A 62 10.16 -9.56 -6.54
CA ALA A 62 10.01 -9.16 -7.93
C ALA A 62 10.87 -10.09 -8.80
N ASP A 63 10.21 -10.80 -9.72
CA ASP A 63 10.86 -11.65 -10.70
C ASP A 63 11.71 -10.75 -11.61
N PHE A 64 13.00 -10.65 -11.34
CA PHE A 64 13.95 -10.06 -12.27
C PHE A 64 14.21 -11.11 -13.34
N ASP A 65 13.47 -11.03 -14.44
CA ASP A 65 13.76 -11.76 -15.67
C ASP A 65 15.24 -11.53 -16.04
N ASN A 66 16.06 -12.55 -15.79
CA ASN A 66 17.42 -12.65 -16.32
C ASN A 66 17.30 -12.57 -17.84
N THR A 67 17.62 -11.42 -18.43
CA THR A 67 17.93 -11.34 -19.86
C THR A 67 19.35 -11.88 -20.02
N PRO A 68 19.55 -13.10 -20.58
CA PRO A 68 20.88 -13.56 -20.92
C PRO A 68 21.29 -12.75 -22.16
N ALA A 69 22.16 -11.76 -21.98
CA ALA A 69 22.85 -11.18 -23.11
C ALA A 69 23.77 -12.27 -23.67
N GLU A 70 23.37 -12.80 -24.82
CA GLU A 70 24.08 -13.79 -25.63
C GLU A 70 25.57 -13.41 -25.76
N GLU A 71 26.47 -14.21 -25.18
CA GLU A 71 27.87 -14.21 -25.58
C GLU A 71 27.93 -14.74 -27.03
N PRO A 72 28.54 -14.00 -27.98
CA PRO A 72 28.66 -14.50 -29.35
C PRO A 72 29.56 -15.73 -29.35
N SER A 73 28.93 -16.85 -29.66
CA SER A 73 29.51 -18.16 -29.92
C SER A 73 30.76 -18.05 -30.79
N LYS A 74 31.84 -18.69 -30.34
CA LYS A 74 33.03 -18.96 -31.13
C LYS A 74 32.65 -19.68 -32.43
N GLU A 75 32.70 -18.94 -33.54
CA GLU A 75 32.66 -19.49 -34.89
C GLU A 75 34.05 -20.04 -35.23
N ASN A 76 34.16 -21.36 -35.31
CA ASN A 76 35.30 -22.02 -35.92
C ASN A 76 34.82 -23.18 -36.78
N ARG A 77 34.61 -22.93 -38.08
CA ARG A 77 34.60 -23.95 -39.15
C ARG A 77 34.97 -23.30 -40.49
N GLY A 78 36.13 -23.65 -41.04
CA GLY A 78 36.58 -23.32 -42.39
C GLY A 78 38.09 -23.31 -42.52
#